data_AF-A0A183S834-F1
#
_entry.id   AF-A0A183S834-F1
#
_cell.length_a   1.000
_cell.length_b   1.000
_cell.length_c   1.000
_cell.angle_alpha   90.00
_cell.angle_beta   90.00
_cell.angle_gamma   90.00
#
_symmetry.space_group_name_H-M   'P 1'
#
loop_
_entity.id
_entity.type
_entity.pdbx_description
1 polymer ?
#
loop_
_entity_poly.entity_id
_entity_poly.type
_entity_poly.pdbx_seq_one_letter_code
_entity_poly.pdbx_strand_id
1 'polypeptide(L)'
;MVKNLSHLSYEARLAELYLFPLNYRQLGGDLIQTYLIARGRERALEFADFFELAGTEHLRGPPFKLQRKLVHTDVRRNAFSQRLVGAWNGLLNEVVLS
;
A
#
# COMPACT_ATOMS: atom_id res chain seq x y z
N MET A 1 -3.86 24.21 5.10
CA MET A 1 -3.14 24.00 6.38
C MET A 1 -4.04 24.46 7.51
N VAL A 2 -4.12 23.73 8.63
CA VAL A 2 -4.95 24.16 9.78
C VAL A 2 -4.39 25.49 10.30
N LYS A 3 -5.26 26.48 10.49
CA LYS A 3 -4.86 27.81 11.00
C LYS A 3 -4.29 27.65 12.41
N ASN A 4 -3.35 28.52 12.80
CA ASN A 4 -2.70 28.57 14.12
C ASN A 4 -1.68 27.48 14.47
N LEU A 5 -1.41 26.49 13.61
CA LEU A 5 -0.41 25.44 13.89
C LEU A 5 0.89 25.59 13.08
N SER A 6 1.05 26.67 12.31
CA SER A 6 2.21 26.89 11.43
C SER A 6 3.55 26.99 12.16
N HIS A 7 3.53 27.39 13.42
CA HIS A 7 4.72 27.57 14.26
C HIS A 7 5.24 26.25 14.85
N LEU A 8 4.44 25.19 14.83
CA LEU A 8 4.79 23.88 15.37
C LEU A 8 5.60 23.07 14.36
N SER A 9 6.50 22.22 14.87
CA SER A 9 7.19 21.22 14.05
C SER A 9 6.20 20.24 13.39
N TYR A 10 6.64 19.48 12.38
CA TYR A 10 5.77 18.48 11.75
C TYR A 10 5.23 17.46 12.76
N GLU A 11 6.09 16.89 13.60
CA GLU A 11 5.71 15.92 14.63
C GLU A 11 4.76 16.53 15.67
N ALA A 12 5.02 17.75 16.14
CA ALA A 12 4.14 18.44 17.09
C ALA A 12 2.74 18.71 16.49
N ARG A 13 2.66 19.05 15.21
CA ARG A 13 1.36 19.19 14.51
C ARG A 13 0.59 17.87 14.43
N LEU A 14 1.28 16.74 14.21
CA LEU A 14 0.64 15.43 14.20
C LEU A 14 0.07 15.09 15.57
N ALA A 15 0.84 15.33 16.64
CA ALA A 15 0.39 15.11 18.02
C ALA A 15 -0.83 15.98 18.37
N GLU A 16 -0.76 17.28 18.08
CA GLU A 16 -1.86 18.23 18.35
C GLU A 16 -3.15 17.86 17.63
N LEU A 17 -3.04 17.33 16.41
CA LEU A 17 -4.18 16.93 15.59
C LEU A 17 -4.59 15.46 15.80
N TYR A 18 -3.92 14.72 16.70
CA TYR A 18 -4.10 13.28 16.89
C TYR A 18 -4.03 12.48 15.58
N LEU A 19 -3.08 12.85 14.70
CA LEU A 19 -2.90 12.24 13.38
C LEU A 19 -1.72 11.30 13.35
N PHE A 20 -1.88 10.20 12.62
CA PHE A 20 -0.75 9.38 12.21
C PHE A 20 0.13 10.10 11.18
N PRO A 21 1.44 9.77 11.13
CA PRO A 21 2.34 10.18 10.06
C PRO A 21 1.76 9.94 8.67
N LEU A 22 2.14 10.79 7.70
CA LEU A 22 1.58 10.74 6.35
C LEU A 22 1.82 9.38 5.67
N ASN A 23 3.02 8.82 5.81
CA ASN A 23 3.38 7.52 5.25
C ASN A 23 2.47 6.39 5.76
N TYR A 24 2.11 6.39 7.05
CA TYR A 24 1.21 5.40 7.63
C TYR A 24 -0.20 5.47 7.02
N ARG A 25 -0.75 6.69 6.93
CA ARG A 25 -2.07 6.91 6.33
C ARG A 25 -2.10 6.58 4.84
N GLN A 26 -1.04 6.95 4.12
CA GLN A 26 -0.89 6.64 2.71
C GLN A 26 -0.80 5.12 2.48
N LEU A 27 -0.04 4.40 3.30
CA LEU A 27 0.03 2.94 3.23
C LEU A 27 -1.33 2.28 3.47
N GLY A 28 -2.10 2.77 4.45
CA GLY A 28 -3.46 2.30 4.69
C GLY A 28 -4.38 2.47 3.47
N GLY A 29 -4.36 3.66 2.86
CA GLY A 29 -5.10 3.92 1.61
C GLY A 29 -4.63 3.02 0.46
N ASP A 30 -3.32 2.82 0.32
CA ASP A 30 -2.76 1.98 -0.72
C ASP A 30 -3.20 0.51 -0.58
N LEU A 31 -3.22 -0.02 0.65
CA LEU A 31 -3.67 -1.39 0.93
C LEU A 31 -5.16 -1.56 0.65
N ILE A 32 -6.00 -0.60 1.03
CA ILE A 32 -7.44 -0.60 0.73
C ILE A 32 -7.65 -0.60 -0.79
N GLN A 33 -6.97 0.29 -1.51
CA GLN A 33 -7.09 0.35 -2.97
C GLN A 33 -6.63 -0.95 -3.64
N THR A 34 -5.52 -1.53 -3.16
CA THR A 34 -5.02 -2.82 -3.68
C THR A 34 -6.04 -3.93 -3.47
N TYR A 35 -6.70 -3.97 -2.31
CA TYR A 35 -7.77 -4.92 -2.04
C TYR A 35 -8.96 -4.73 -2.99
N LEU A 36 -9.40 -3.49 -3.22
CA LEU A 36 -10.49 -3.20 -4.16
C LEU A 36 -10.15 -3.64 -5.60
N ILE A 37 -8.93 -3.36 -6.06
CA ILE A 37 -8.43 -3.80 -7.38
C ILE A 37 -8.36 -5.33 -7.44
N ALA A 38 -7.74 -5.98 -6.46
CA ALA A 38 -7.57 -7.44 -6.43
C ALA A 38 -8.90 -8.21 -6.38
N ARG A 39 -9.95 -7.61 -5.83
CA ARG A 39 -11.30 -8.20 -5.76
C ARG A 39 -12.19 -7.79 -6.93
N GLY A 40 -11.67 -7.06 -7.92
CA GLY A 40 -12.46 -6.56 -9.06
C GLY A 40 -13.60 -5.62 -8.65
N ARG A 41 -13.47 -4.94 -7.50
CA ARG A 41 -14.47 -3.97 -7.01
C ARG A 41 -14.20 -2.56 -7.52
N GLU A 42 -13.02 -2.33 -8.09
CA GLU A 42 -12.69 -1.09 -8.78
C GLU A 42 -13.12 -1.18 -10.25
N ARG A 43 -13.88 -0.19 -10.73
CA ARG A 43 -14.52 -0.27 -12.07
C ARG A 43 -13.59 0.10 -13.21
N ALA A 44 -12.55 0.87 -12.93
CA ALA A 44 -11.69 1.47 -13.96
C ALA A 44 -10.27 0.91 -13.98
N LEU A 45 -9.90 0.04 -13.04
CA LEU A 45 -8.54 -0.44 -12.88
C LEU A 45 -8.53 -1.97 -12.86
N GLU A 46 -7.76 -2.57 -13.76
CA GLU A 46 -7.55 -4.01 -13.78
C GLU A 46 -6.35 -4.37 -12.88
N PHE A 47 -6.40 -5.55 -12.26
CA PHE A 47 -5.31 -6.04 -11.42
C PHE A 47 -3.98 -6.11 -12.20
N ALA A 48 -4.04 -6.59 -13.44
CA ALA A 48 -2.87 -6.77 -14.31
C ALA A 48 -2.20 -5.44 -14.72
N ASP A 49 -2.90 -4.31 -14.62
CA ASP A 49 -2.32 -2.99 -14.95
C ASP A 49 -1.25 -2.57 -13.92
N PHE A 50 -1.39 -3.04 -12.67
CA PHE A 50 -0.56 -2.61 -11.55
C PHE A 50 0.30 -3.74 -10.97
N PHE A 51 -0.21 -4.97 -10.98
CA PHE A 51 0.30 -6.05 -10.16
C PHE A 51 0.49 -7.35 -10.94
N GLU A 52 1.43 -8.13 -10.45
CA GLU A 52 1.66 -9.51 -10.87
C GLU A 52 1.68 -10.36 -9.59
N LEU A 53 1.06 -11.53 -9.66
CA LEU A 53 1.19 -12.52 -8.59
C LEU A 53 2.59 -13.14 -8.67
N ALA A 54 3.20 -13.35 -7.51
CA ALA A 54 4.43 -14.12 -7.44
C ALA A 54 4.13 -15.55 -7.90
N GLY A 55 4.85 -16.06 -8.91
CA GLY A 55 4.67 -17.41 -9.44
C GLY A 55 4.67 -18.46 -8.33
N THR A 56 3.58 -19.20 -8.20
CA THR A 56 3.34 -20.19 -7.15
C THR A 56 3.55 -21.63 -7.61
N GLU A 57 4.12 -21.85 -8.81
CA GLU A 57 4.12 -23.13 -9.52
C GLU A 57 4.60 -24.32 -8.66
N HIS A 58 5.45 -24.09 -7.64
CA HIS A 58 5.96 -25.15 -6.77
C HIS A 58 6.00 -24.87 -5.25
N LEU A 59 5.39 -23.79 -4.71
CA LEU A 59 5.51 -23.48 -3.28
C LEU A 59 4.19 -23.09 -2.60
N ARG A 60 4.04 -23.58 -1.36
CA ARG A 60 2.93 -23.42 -0.41
C ARG A 60 2.79 -21.97 0.10
N GLY A 61 2.73 -21.00 -0.81
CA GLY A 61 2.66 -19.58 -0.52
C GLY A 61 1.22 -19.06 -0.37
N PRO A 62 1.04 -17.86 0.21
CA PRO A 62 -0.24 -17.15 0.23
C PRO A 62 -0.89 -17.02 -1.16
N PRO A 63 -2.21 -17.25 -1.29
CA PRO A 63 -2.91 -17.24 -2.58
C PRO A 63 -2.97 -15.88 -3.32
N PHE A 64 -2.42 -14.81 -2.76
CA PHE A 64 -2.42 -13.46 -3.37
C PHE A 64 -1.09 -12.71 -3.13
N LYS A 65 0.01 -13.46 -3.04
CA LYS A 65 1.33 -12.85 -2.87
C LYS A 65 1.68 -12.02 -4.10
N LEU A 66 1.95 -10.73 -3.91
CA LEU A 66 2.34 -9.82 -4.97
C LEU A 66 3.83 -9.93 -5.26
N GLN A 67 4.19 -9.92 -6.54
CA GLN A 67 5.57 -9.87 -6.99
C GLN A 67 6.12 -8.45 -6.86
N ARG A 68 7.21 -8.29 -6.10
CA ARG A 68 7.95 -7.02 -6.06
C ARG A 68 8.93 -6.99 -7.23
N LYS A 69 8.77 -6.03 -8.14
CA LYS A 69 9.71 -5.83 -9.25
C LYS A 69 10.96 -5.13 -8.75
N LEU A 70 12.12 -5.47 -9.31
CA LEU A 70 13.34 -4.71 -9.08
C LEU A 70 13.24 -3.39 -9.85
N VAL A 71 13.53 -2.28 -9.18
CA VAL A 71 13.42 -0.93 -9.74
C VAL A 71 14.68 -0.14 -9.42
N HIS A 72 15.13 0.67 -10.37
CA HIS A 72 16.43 1.36 -10.30
C HIS A 72 16.32 2.81 -9.81
N THR A 73 15.11 3.36 -9.71
CA THR A 73 14.90 4.76 -9.31
C THR A 73 14.03 4.84 -8.06
N ASP A 74 14.35 5.79 -7.19
CA ASP A 74 13.56 6.04 -5.97
C ASP A 74 12.14 6.52 -6.31
N VAL A 75 11.96 7.24 -7.41
CA VAL A 75 10.63 7.63 -7.90
C VAL A 75 9.78 6.39 -8.16
N ARG A 76 10.33 5.38 -8.86
CA ARG A 76 9.59 4.15 -9.13
C ARG A 76 9.43 3.30 -7.86
N ARG A 77 10.43 3.26 -6.98
CA ARG A 77 10.36 2.56 -5.68
C ARG A 77 9.24 3.10 -4.80
N ASN A 78 9.00 4.40 -4.83
CA ASN A 78 7.97 5.09 -4.07
C ASN A 78 6.61 5.15 -4.79
N ALA A 79 6.48 4.55 -5.97
CA ALA A 79 5.21 4.44 -6.66
C ALA A 79 4.28 3.46 -5.94
N PHE A 80 2.96 3.68 -6.06
CA PHE A 80 1.89 2.87 -5.48
C PHE A 80 2.16 1.36 -5.62
N SER A 81 2.32 0.86 -6.84
CA SER A 81 2.48 -0.58 -7.12
C SER A 81 3.80 -1.21 -6.64
N GLN A 82 4.72 -0.43 -6.06
CA GLN A 82 6.00 -0.93 -5.54
C GLN A 82 6.08 -0.84 -4.02
N ARG A 83 5.73 0.31 -3.45
CA ARG A 83 5.93 0.57 -2.01
C ARG A 83 5.02 -0.27 -1.11
N LEU A 84 3.82 -0.62 -1.58
CA LEU A 84 2.84 -1.38 -0.77
C LEU A 84 3.13 -2.88 -0.74
N VAL A 85 3.88 -3.40 -1.72
CA VAL A 85 4.05 -4.86 -1.92
C VAL A 85 4.59 -5.56 -0.68
N GLY A 86 5.51 -4.91 0.04
CA GLY A 86 6.05 -5.45 1.28
C GLY A 86 5.00 -5.58 2.38
N ALA A 87 4.16 -4.55 2.56
CA ALA A 87 3.10 -4.54 3.56
C ALA A 87 1.99 -5.53 3.20
N TRP A 88 1.57 -5.57 1.92
CA TRP A 88 0.58 -6.51 1.42
C TRP A 88 1.01 -7.97 1.66
N ASN A 89 2.25 -8.30 1.32
CA ASN A 89 2.79 -9.65 1.52
C ASN A 89 2.99 -10.04 3.00
N GLY A 90 2.89 -9.07 3.92
CA GLY A 90 2.87 -9.30 5.36
C GLY A 90 1.48 -9.45 5.96
N LEU A 91 0.41 -9.28 5.17
CA LEU A 91 -0.96 -9.46 5.65
C LEU A 91 -1.28 -10.95 5.86
N LEU A 92 -2.18 -11.22 6.80
CA LEU A 92 -2.74 -12.55 7.00
C LEU A 92 -3.59 -12.94 5.78
N ASN A 93 -3.53 -14.22 5.40
CA ASN A 93 -4.31 -14.74 4.28
C ASN A 93 -5.80 -14.47 4.43
N GLU A 94 -6.33 -14.55 5.65
CA GLU A 94 -7.75 -14.31 5.96
C GLU A 94 -8.20 -12.90 5.55
N VAL A 95 -7.35 -11.89 5.77
CA VAL A 95 -7.64 -10.49 5.42
C VAL A 95 -7.64 -10.32 3.91
N VAL A 96 -6.77 -11.02 3.20
CA VAL A 96 -6.66 -10.93 1.75
C VAL A 96 -7.77 -11.71 1.05
N LEU A 97 -8.28 -12.78 1.68
CA LEU A 97 -9.30 -13.68 1.13
C LEU A 97 -10.73 -13.30 1.46
N SER A 98 -10.97 -12.51 2.52
CA SER A 98 -12.30 -11.99 2.88
C SER A 98 -12.95 -11.26 1.71
#